data_AF-A0A7S2NFB1-F1
#
_entry.id   AF-A0A7S2NFB1-F1
#
_cell.length_a   1.000
_cell.length_b   1.000
_cell.length_c   1.000
_cell.angle_alpha   90.00
_cell.angle_beta   90.00
_cell.angle_gamma   90.00
#
_symmetry.space_group_name_H-M   'P 1'
#
loop_
_entity.id
_entity.type
_entity.pdbx_description
1 polymer ?
#
loop_
_entity_poly.entity_id
_entity_poly.type
_entity_poly.pdbx_seq_one_letter_code
_entity_poly.pdbx_strand_id
1 'polypeptide(L)'
;RAGFLFAQPMAPYSPSNPAPNPAPTAMSGPALLEGADWFDANWMWFSAVLCPLSLLAICLASTGSTAQKLRNPYVVGWLSVPFYLSHQVEEHGYDVRGWRYAFVPGFNHGVGATLFKECQNLGHTACPVDPKMTTYINVAAIWMGFSVTMLLAHYLGGRYAHLGFFSWGTSIVNAFGGHLLPWVFDGYNAGAVQSIFMFVFGVFFISQHGCRFASLCLLNGLLFHGIAFGAGVNIVLKGFAPQEVEVLFCVGSATLIPLAL
;
A
#
# COMPACT_ATOMS: atom_id res chain seq x y z
N ARG A 1 10.20 -12.09 44.59
CA ARG A 1 9.43 -10.83 44.57
C ARG A 1 9.84 -10.07 43.31
N ALA A 2 9.15 -10.29 42.19
CA ALA A 2 9.33 -9.52 40.97
C ALA A 2 8.47 -8.27 41.07
N GLY A 3 9.10 -7.09 41.13
CA GLY A 3 8.40 -5.82 41.13
C GLY A 3 7.93 -5.50 39.72
N PHE A 4 6.62 -5.45 39.50
CA PHE A 4 6.05 -4.81 38.33
C PHE A 4 6.31 -3.31 38.43
N LEU A 5 7.22 -2.80 37.61
CA LEU A 5 7.36 -1.36 37.38
C LEU A 5 6.12 -0.90 36.64
N PHE A 6 5.19 -0.28 37.37
CA PHE A 6 4.11 0.48 36.77
C PHE A 6 4.72 1.66 36.00
N ALA A 7 4.47 1.70 34.69
CA ALA A 7 4.83 2.84 33.86
C ALA A 7 4.23 4.12 34.47
N GLN A 8 5.02 5.19 34.55
CA GLN A 8 4.51 6.47 35.02
C GLN A 8 3.39 6.96 34.09
N PRO A 9 2.34 7.60 34.62
CA PRO A 9 1.32 8.23 33.80
C PRO A 9 1.97 9.29 32.92
N MET A 10 1.85 9.13 31.59
CA MET A 10 2.38 10.10 30.64
C MET A 10 1.73 11.47 30.87
N ALA A 11 2.54 12.52 30.76
CA ALA A 11 2.05 13.89 30.84
C ALA A 11 0.94 14.12 29.79
N PRO A 12 -0.12 14.89 30.10
CA PRO A 12 -1.16 15.22 29.13
C PRO A 12 -0.54 15.95 27.94
N TYR A 13 -0.92 15.53 26.73
CA TYR A 13 -0.33 16.02 25.49
C TYR A 13 -0.63 17.50 25.26
N SER A 14 0.35 18.22 24.74
CA SER A 14 0.25 19.64 24.38
C SER A 14 0.77 19.86 22.96
N PRO A 15 0.53 21.03 22.35
CA PRO A 15 1.17 21.38 21.07
C PRO A 15 2.70 21.31 21.09
N SER A 16 3.32 21.47 22.27
CA SER A 16 4.76 21.37 22.49
C SER A 16 5.22 19.96 22.94
N ASN A 17 4.28 19.05 23.19
CA ASN A 17 4.52 17.65 23.59
C ASN A 17 3.38 16.78 23.03
N PRO A 18 3.31 16.61 21.69
CA PRO A 18 2.31 15.79 21.06
C PRO A 18 2.45 14.33 21.53
N ALA A 19 1.37 13.56 21.42
CA ALA A 19 1.37 12.14 21.73
C ALA A 19 2.53 11.40 21.05
N PRO A 20 2.99 10.25 21.61
CA PRO A 20 3.86 9.32 20.91
C PRO A 20 3.02 8.64 19.82
N ASN A 21 2.75 9.42 18.80
CA ASN A 21 2.10 9.10 17.57
C ASN A 21 2.55 10.22 16.65
N PRO A 22 3.20 9.95 15.50
CA PRO A 22 3.83 10.99 14.70
C PRO A 22 2.73 11.88 14.08
N ALA A 23 2.25 12.82 14.89
CA ALA A 23 1.64 14.05 14.45
C ALA A 23 2.75 14.88 13.78
N PRO A 24 2.38 15.88 12.97
CA PRO A 24 2.98 16.16 11.68
C PRO A 24 4.46 16.29 11.88
N THR A 25 5.24 15.59 11.07
CA THR A 25 6.46 16.27 10.73
C THR A 25 5.99 17.59 10.11
N ALA A 26 6.49 18.72 10.59
CA ALA A 26 6.38 20.01 9.91
C ALA A 26 6.82 19.93 8.43
N MET A 27 7.33 18.77 8.03
CA MET A 27 7.79 18.35 6.73
C MET A 27 6.70 17.72 5.86
N SER A 28 5.52 17.30 6.35
CA SER A 28 4.43 16.87 5.45
C SER A 28 3.86 18.03 4.61
N GLY A 29 3.06 17.72 3.58
CA GLY A 29 2.42 18.74 2.76
C GLY A 29 3.42 19.56 1.92
N PRO A 30 3.31 20.90 1.87
CA PRO A 30 4.14 21.73 0.99
C PRO A 30 5.65 21.57 1.19
N ALA A 31 6.12 21.33 2.41
CA ALA A 31 7.54 21.22 2.71
C ALA A 31 8.18 19.94 2.11
N LEU A 32 7.51 18.78 2.21
CA LEU A 32 7.98 17.54 1.58
C LEU A 32 8.00 17.65 0.05
N LEU A 33 7.05 18.42 -0.48
CA LEU A 33 6.83 18.57 -1.92
C LEU A 33 7.69 19.67 -2.54
N GLU A 34 8.52 20.35 -1.75
CA GLU A 34 9.45 21.34 -2.28
C GLU A 34 10.47 20.66 -3.21
N GLY A 35 10.48 21.07 -4.48
CA GLY A 35 11.34 20.48 -5.52
C GLY A 35 10.84 19.16 -6.11
N ALA A 36 9.70 18.62 -5.65
CA ALA A 36 9.09 17.45 -6.26
C ALA A 36 8.48 17.80 -7.63
N ASP A 37 8.58 16.88 -8.59
CA ASP A 37 7.93 17.04 -9.88
C ASP A 37 6.41 17.10 -9.72
N TRP A 38 5.72 17.80 -10.62
CA TRP A 38 4.27 17.98 -10.54
C TRP A 38 3.53 16.64 -10.50
N PHE A 39 3.98 15.66 -11.28
CA PHE A 39 3.33 14.35 -11.32
C PHE A 39 3.51 13.62 -9.98
N ASP A 40 4.73 13.62 -9.43
CA ASP A 40 4.99 13.01 -8.13
C ASP A 40 4.16 13.67 -7.03
N ALA A 41 3.94 14.98 -7.10
CA ALA A 41 3.08 15.66 -6.14
C ALA A 41 1.58 15.35 -6.30
N ASN A 42 1.09 14.92 -7.47
CA ASN A 42 -0.34 14.94 -7.80
C ASN A 42 -0.93 13.64 -8.37
N TRP A 43 -0.15 12.57 -8.56
CA TRP A 43 -0.61 11.33 -9.20
C TRP A 43 -1.84 10.69 -8.51
N MET A 44 -1.97 10.82 -7.18
CA MET A 44 -3.10 10.27 -6.41
C MET A 44 -4.45 10.91 -6.76
N TRP A 45 -4.46 12.13 -7.29
CA TRP A 45 -5.70 12.75 -7.78
C TRP A 45 -6.22 12.06 -9.03
N PHE A 46 -5.33 11.49 -9.84
CA PHE A 46 -5.77 10.58 -10.91
C PHE A 46 -6.37 9.31 -10.31
N SER A 47 -5.83 8.76 -9.21
CA SER A 47 -6.47 7.64 -8.51
C SER A 47 -7.89 7.99 -8.03
N ALA A 48 -8.12 9.22 -7.56
CA ALA A 48 -9.45 9.69 -7.16
C ALA A 48 -10.46 9.69 -8.32
N VAL A 49 -9.99 9.94 -9.55
CA VAL A 49 -10.82 9.90 -10.77
C VAL A 49 -10.94 8.47 -11.31
N LEU A 50 -9.84 7.71 -11.33
CA LEU A 50 -9.78 6.35 -11.86
C LEU A 50 -10.55 5.35 -11.00
N CYS A 51 -10.67 5.59 -9.69
CA CYS A 51 -11.47 4.75 -8.78
C CYS A 51 -12.95 4.63 -9.22
N PRO A 52 -13.74 5.72 -9.30
CA PRO A 52 -15.14 5.63 -9.75
C PRO A 52 -15.26 5.17 -11.20
N LEU A 53 -14.33 5.54 -12.09
CA LEU A 53 -14.34 5.08 -13.49
C LEU A 53 -14.12 3.57 -13.61
N SER A 54 -13.18 3.01 -12.85
CA SER A 54 -12.93 1.55 -12.86
C SER A 54 -14.08 0.78 -12.22
N LEU A 55 -14.68 1.27 -11.12
CA LEU A 55 -15.90 0.69 -10.57
C LEU A 55 -17.05 0.70 -11.58
N LEU A 56 -17.25 1.82 -12.28
CA LEU A 56 -18.27 1.91 -13.33
C LEU A 56 -17.98 0.93 -14.47
N ALA A 57 -16.73 0.85 -14.93
CA ALA A 57 -16.32 -0.08 -15.98
C ALA A 57 -16.58 -1.54 -15.58
N ILE A 58 -16.21 -1.94 -14.36
CA ILE A 58 -16.52 -3.28 -13.82
C ILE A 58 -18.03 -3.51 -13.81
N CYS A 59 -18.81 -2.54 -13.33
CA CYS A 59 -20.27 -2.63 -13.27
C CYS A 59 -20.92 -2.79 -14.66
N LEU A 60 -20.43 -2.07 -15.67
CA LEU A 60 -20.95 -2.11 -17.04
C LEU A 60 -20.48 -3.36 -17.82
N ALA A 61 -19.24 -3.80 -17.59
CA ALA A 61 -18.67 -4.95 -18.29
C ALA A 61 -19.16 -6.31 -17.75
N SER A 62 -19.73 -6.34 -16.55
CA SER A 62 -20.24 -7.56 -15.93
C SER A 62 -21.77 -7.61 -15.94
N THR A 63 -22.33 -8.76 -16.30
CA THR A 63 -23.78 -9.00 -16.33
C THR A 63 -24.27 -9.74 -15.07
N GLY A 64 -25.57 -9.65 -14.78
CA GLY A 64 -26.20 -10.35 -13.66
C GLY A 64 -26.37 -9.50 -12.41
N SER A 65 -26.90 -10.10 -11.35
CA SER A 65 -27.10 -9.43 -10.06
C SER A 65 -25.77 -9.19 -9.33
N THR A 66 -25.74 -8.26 -8.37
CA THR A 66 -24.53 -7.99 -7.57
C THR A 66 -23.96 -9.25 -6.93
N ALA A 67 -24.82 -10.13 -6.40
CA ALA A 67 -24.39 -11.40 -5.80
C ALA A 67 -23.75 -12.35 -6.83
N GLN A 68 -24.23 -12.37 -8.08
CA GLN A 68 -23.63 -13.15 -9.16
C GLN A 68 -22.29 -12.56 -9.59
N LYS A 69 -22.20 -11.23 -9.70
CA LYS A 69 -20.96 -10.52 -10.03
C LYS A 69 -19.86 -10.79 -9.00
N LEU A 70 -20.18 -10.76 -7.71
CA LEU A 70 -19.22 -11.02 -6.63
C LEU A 70 -18.80 -12.50 -6.52
N ARG A 71 -19.42 -13.42 -7.27
CA ARG A 71 -18.93 -14.80 -7.43
C ARG A 71 -18.04 -14.98 -8.66
N ASN A 72 -17.98 -13.98 -9.55
CA ASN A 72 -17.14 -14.03 -10.73
C ASN A 72 -15.70 -13.67 -10.34
N PRO A 73 -14.72 -14.58 -10.49
CA PRO A 73 -13.34 -14.33 -10.07
C PRO A 73 -12.70 -13.16 -10.80
N TYR A 74 -13.10 -12.88 -12.05
CA TYR A 74 -12.61 -11.72 -12.79
C TYR A 74 -13.10 -10.40 -12.21
N VAL A 75 -14.38 -10.34 -11.81
CA VAL A 75 -14.93 -9.14 -11.17
C VAL A 75 -14.25 -8.90 -9.83
N VAL A 76 -14.12 -9.94 -9.01
CA VAL A 76 -13.47 -9.84 -7.70
C VAL A 76 -12.00 -9.45 -7.83
N GLY A 77 -11.28 -10.02 -8.79
CA GLY A 77 -9.90 -9.64 -9.09
C GLY A 77 -9.78 -8.16 -9.50
N TRP A 78 -10.62 -7.70 -10.43
CA TRP A 78 -10.63 -6.30 -10.86
C TRP A 78 -10.99 -5.33 -9.74
N LEU A 79 -11.83 -5.72 -8.77
CA LEU A 79 -12.17 -4.87 -7.62
C LEU A 79 -10.95 -4.53 -6.74
N SER A 80 -9.85 -5.29 -6.80
CA SER A 80 -8.63 -4.93 -6.08
C SER A 80 -8.07 -3.57 -6.52
N VAL A 81 -8.21 -3.20 -7.81
CA VAL A 81 -7.72 -1.95 -8.38
C VAL A 81 -8.42 -0.71 -7.77
N PRO A 82 -9.75 -0.52 -7.91
CA PRO A 82 -10.42 0.66 -7.34
C PRO A 82 -10.29 0.78 -5.83
N PHE A 83 -10.25 -0.34 -5.11
CA PHE A 83 -10.02 -0.31 -3.66
C PHE A 83 -8.66 0.28 -3.31
N TYR A 84 -7.61 -0.15 -4.03
CA TYR A 84 -6.27 0.38 -3.82
C TYR A 84 -6.15 1.83 -4.32
N LEU A 85 -6.78 2.18 -5.44
CA LEU A 85 -6.84 3.57 -5.93
C LEU A 85 -7.48 4.50 -4.88
N SER A 86 -8.57 4.07 -4.24
CA SER A 86 -9.20 4.82 -3.14
C SER A 86 -8.25 5.01 -1.96
N HIS A 87 -7.51 3.97 -1.59
CA HIS A 87 -6.53 4.01 -0.52
C HIS A 87 -5.37 4.98 -0.80
N GLN A 88 -4.84 5.01 -2.01
CA GLN A 88 -3.78 5.94 -2.43
C GLN A 88 -4.18 7.41 -2.24
N VAL A 89 -5.47 7.73 -2.35
CA VAL A 89 -5.98 9.09 -2.13
C VAL A 89 -5.88 9.49 -0.67
N GLU A 90 -6.27 8.62 0.27
CA GLU A 90 -6.11 8.91 1.70
C GLU A 90 -4.63 8.88 2.11
N GLU A 91 -3.86 7.95 1.59
CA GLU A 91 -2.46 7.74 1.96
C GLU A 91 -1.56 8.91 1.54
N HIS A 92 -1.73 9.41 0.31
CA HIS A 92 -0.84 10.42 -0.28
C HIS A 92 -1.53 11.76 -0.60
N GLY A 93 -2.85 11.77 -0.78
CA GLY A 93 -3.61 12.96 -1.16
C GLY A 93 -3.92 13.83 0.05
N TYR A 94 -4.94 13.44 0.81
CA TYR A 94 -5.22 14.00 2.13
C TYR A 94 -5.67 12.87 3.04
N ASP A 95 -4.94 12.68 4.14
CA ASP A 95 -5.33 11.73 5.17
C ASP A 95 -6.57 12.22 5.95
N VAL A 96 -7.12 11.43 6.87
CA VAL A 96 -8.32 11.83 7.63
C VAL A 96 -8.10 13.00 8.58
N ARG A 97 -6.84 13.40 8.80
CA ARG A 97 -6.46 14.59 9.56
C ARG A 97 -6.37 15.83 8.65
N GLY A 98 -6.56 15.65 7.34
CA GLY A 98 -6.47 16.69 6.32
C GLY A 98 -5.04 16.97 5.86
N TRP A 99 -4.11 16.03 6.07
CA TRP A 99 -2.69 16.27 5.80
C TRP A 99 -2.27 15.59 4.51
N ARG A 100 -1.59 16.36 3.66
CA ARG A 100 -1.12 15.88 2.37
C ARG A 100 0.19 15.14 2.51
N TYR A 101 0.30 14.00 1.85
CA TYR A 101 1.53 13.22 1.79
C TYR A 101 2.08 12.78 3.17
N ALA A 102 1.21 12.64 4.17
CA ALA A 102 1.63 12.31 5.54
C ALA A 102 2.20 10.89 5.68
N PHE A 103 1.91 9.98 4.75
CA PHE A 103 2.46 8.62 4.76
C PHE A 103 3.98 8.59 4.67
N VAL A 104 4.60 9.35 3.75
CA VAL A 104 6.06 9.31 3.52
C VAL A 104 6.87 9.57 4.80
N PRO A 105 6.68 10.69 5.52
CA PRO A 105 7.39 10.89 6.78
C PRO A 105 6.97 9.89 7.85
N GLY A 106 5.68 9.51 7.93
CA GLY A 106 5.22 8.50 8.90
C GLY A 106 5.94 7.16 8.71
N PHE A 107 6.02 6.69 7.46
CA PHE A 107 6.75 5.50 7.07
C PHE A 107 8.24 5.61 7.40
N ASN A 108 8.89 6.70 6.96
CA ASN A 108 10.32 6.91 7.17
C ASN A 108 10.72 6.95 8.65
N HIS A 109 9.89 7.54 9.51
CA HIS A 109 10.13 7.58 10.96
C HIS A 109 9.77 6.27 11.68
N GLY A 110 8.80 5.50 11.19
CA GLY A 110 8.37 4.25 11.80
C GLY A 110 9.03 3.03 11.17
N VAL A 111 8.31 2.38 10.25
CA VAL A 111 8.71 1.12 9.60
C VAL A 111 10.04 1.29 8.85
N GLY A 112 10.20 2.39 8.11
CA GLY A 112 11.39 2.72 7.35
C GLY A 112 12.64 2.80 8.23
N ALA A 113 12.58 3.49 9.37
CA ALA A 113 13.69 3.58 10.32
C ALA A 113 14.10 2.21 10.90
N THR A 114 13.15 1.28 11.01
CA THR A 114 13.39 -0.07 11.52
C THR A 114 14.03 -0.98 10.47
N LEU A 115 13.56 -0.90 9.23
CA LEU A 115 14.00 -1.75 8.13
C LEU A 115 15.28 -1.24 7.44
N PHE A 116 15.49 0.08 7.41
CA PHE A 116 16.58 0.76 6.72
C PHE A 116 17.37 1.62 7.71
N LYS A 117 18.19 0.95 8.53
CA LYS A 117 18.95 1.63 9.61
C LYS A 117 19.89 2.72 9.09
N GLU A 118 20.30 2.63 7.83
CA GLU A 118 21.15 3.62 7.17
C GLU A 118 20.46 4.99 7.10
N CYS A 119 19.12 5.04 7.10
CA CYS A 119 18.36 6.28 7.13
C CYS A 119 18.50 7.06 8.45
N GLN A 120 18.97 6.43 9.53
CA GLN A 120 19.32 7.15 10.77
C GLN A 120 20.42 8.19 10.52
N ASN A 121 21.34 7.91 9.58
CA ASN A 121 22.44 8.81 9.24
C ASN A 121 22.05 9.88 8.22
N LEU A 122 21.02 9.63 7.40
CA LEU A 122 20.58 10.50 6.31
C LEU A 122 19.44 11.45 6.69
N GLY A 123 18.90 11.29 7.90
CA GLY A 123 17.70 11.99 8.36
C GLY A 123 16.43 11.27 7.87
N HIS A 124 15.53 10.98 8.81
CA HIS A 124 14.29 10.21 8.60
C HIS A 124 13.22 10.92 7.75
N THR A 125 13.57 12.02 7.10
CA THR A 125 12.61 12.92 6.45
C THR A 125 12.40 12.53 4.99
N ALA A 126 13.48 12.09 4.34
CA ALA A 126 13.54 11.71 2.93
C ALA A 126 14.14 10.31 2.70
N CYS A 127 14.23 9.48 3.75
CA CYS A 127 14.82 8.14 3.67
C CYS A 127 14.00 7.14 4.52
N PRO A 128 13.65 5.96 3.98
CA PRO A 128 14.09 5.42 2.69
C PRO A 128 13.31 5.91 1.46
N VAL A 129 12.14 6.52 1.63
CA VAL A 129 11.29 6.91 0.50
C VAL A 129 11.05 8.42 0.45
N ASP A 130 10.93 8.92 -0.77
CA ASP A 130 10.55 10.29 -1.12
C ASP A 130 9.28 10.27 -2.01
N PRO A 131 8.72 11.43 -2.40
CA PRO A 131 7.55 11.47 -3.28
C PRO A 131 7.73 10.75 -4.62
N LYS A 132 8.93 10.79 -5.20
CA LYS A 132 9.23 10.16 -6.50
C LYS A 132 9.21 8.63 -6.39
N MET A 133 9.92 8.08 -5.42
CA MET A 133 9.91 6.64 -5.11
C MET A 133 8.49 6.15 -4.80
N THR A 134 7.75 6.93 -4.01
CA THR A 134 6.37 6.65 -3.67
C THR A 134 5.48 6.55 -4.91
N THR A 135 5.68 7.46 -5.86
CA THR A 135 4.96 7.48 -7.15
C THR A 135 5.28 6.24 -7.98
N TYR A 136 6.56 5.91 -8.12
CA TYR A 136 6.98 4.73 -8.88
C TYR A 136 6.41 3.44 -8.31
N ILE A 137 6.51 3.24 -6.99
CA ILE A 137 5.98 2.03 -6.35
C ILE A 137 4.47 1.93 -6.60
N ASN A 138 3.72 2.99 -6.32
CA ASN A 138 2.27 2.97 -6.40
C ASN A 138 1.73 2.86 -7.82
N VAL A 139 2.26 3.63 -8.77
CA VAL A 139 1.80 3.61 -10.16
C VAL A 139 2.23 2.30 -10.83
N ALA A 140 3.48 1.87 -10.65
CA ALA A 140 3.98 0.65 -11.28
C ALA A 140 3.34 -0.61 -10.70
N ALA A 141 3.23 -0.73 -9.38
CA ALA A 141 2.67 -1.92 -8.76
C ALA A 141 1.16 -2.00 -8.95
N ILE A 142 0.45 -0.90 -8.69
CA ILE A 142 -1.01 -0.94 -8.58
C ILE A 142 -1.64 -0.66 -9.94
N TRP A 143 -1.29 0.43 -10.60
CA TRP A 143 -1.97 0.78 -11.84
C TRP A 143 -1.56 -0.16 -12.97
N MET A 144 -0.25 -0.45 -13.08
CA MET A 144 0.25 -1.38 -14.09
C MET A 144 0.17 -2.82 -13.60
N GLY A 145 0.81 -3.17 -12.48
CA GLY A 145 0.94 -4.55 -12.02
C GLY A 145 -0.41 -5.25 -11.83
N PHE A 146 -1.34 -4.66 -11.07
CA PHE A 146 -2.64 -5.31 -10.83
C PHE A 146 -3.47 -5.42 -12.11
N SER A 147 -3.48 -4.35 -12.93
CA SER A 147 -4.21 -4.36 -14.20
C SER A 147 -3.64 -5.39 -15.18
N VAL A 148 -2.32 -5.48 -15.30
CA VAL A 148 -1.66 -6.47 -16.16
C VAL A 148 -1.95 -7.89 -15.65
N THR A 149 -1.89 -8.14 -14.34
CA THR A 149 -2.26 -9.44 -13.75
C THR A 149 -3.71 -9.81 -14.08
N MET A 150 -4.63 -8.85 -14.08
CA MET A 150 -6.02 -9.08 -14.48
C MET A 150 -6.18 -9.32 -15.98
N LEU A 151 -5.47 -8.59 -16.83
CA LEU A 151 -5.47 -8.82 -18.27
C LEU A 151 -4.92 -10.22 -18.60
N LEU A 152 -3.86 -10.64 -17.91
CA LEU A 152 -3.31 -12.00 -18.02
C LEU A 152 -4.30 -13.06 -17.54
N ALA A 153 -5.03 -12.80 -16.45
CA ALA A 153 -6.10 -13.69 -15.98
C ALA A 153 -7.15 -13.93 -17.08
N HIS A 154 -7.60 -12.85 -17.73
CA HIS A 154 -8.57 -12.92 -18.83
C HIS A 154 -8.01 -13.65 -20.06
N TYR A 155 -6.77 -13.33 -20.45
CA TYR A 155 -6.14 -13.90 -21.63
C TYR A 155 -5.85 -15.39 -21.48
N LEU A 156 -5.30 -15.81 -20.34
CA LEU A 156 -4.91 -17.20 -20.09
C LEU A 156 -6.09 -18.08 -19.66
N GLY A 157 -7.07 -17.51 -18.96
CA GLY A 157 -8.27 -18.21 -18.50
C GLY A 157 -8.00 -19.48 -17.68
N GLY A 158 -9.00 -20.36 -17.60
CA GLY A 158 -8.88 -21.66 -16.95
C GLY A 158 -8.34 -21.58 -15.52
N ARG A 159 -7.18 -22.22 -15.26
CA ARG A 159 -6.53 -22.19 -13.94
C ARG A 159 -6.10 -20.79 -13.49
N TYR A 160 -5.89 -19.87 -14.43
CA TYR A 160 -5.43 -18.51 -14.18
C TYR A 160 -6.57 -17.51 -13.94
N ALA A 161 -7.83 -17.94 -13.99
CA ALA A 161 -8.98 -17.06 -13.73
C ALA A 161 -8.94 -16.39 -12.34
N HIS A 162 -8.21 -16.97 -11.39
CA HIS A 162 -8.07 -16.48 -10.02
C HIS A 162 -6.81 -15.66 -9.77
N LEU A 163 -6.00 -15.33 -10.80
CA LEU A 163 -4.77 -14.56 -10.63
C LEU A 163 -5.02 -13.21 -9.92
N GLY A 164 -6.16 -12.57 -10.17
CA GLY A 164 -6.54 -11.31 -9.52
C GLY A 164 -6.66 -11.38 -7.99
N PHE A 165 -6.85 -12.56 -7.40
CA PHE A 165 -6.90 -12.69 -5.94
C PHE A 165 -5.53 -12.50 -5.29
N PHE A 166 -4.43 -12.72 -6.02
CA PHE A 166 -3.09 -12.46 -5.50
C PHE A 166 -2.83 -10.96 -5.30
N SER A 167 -3.47 -10.09 -6.09
CA SER A 167 -3.51 -8.64 -5.86
C SER A 167 -4.20 -8.29 -4.54
N TRP A 168 -5.28 -9.00 -4.16
CA TRP A 168 -5.86 -8.86 -2.83
C TRP A 168 -4.91 -9.31 -1.73
N GLY A 169 -4.11 -10.34 -1.96
CA GLY A 169 -3.02 -10.73 -1.07
C GLY A 169 -2.05 -9.58 -0.78
N THR A 170 -1.60 -8.88 -1.82
CA THR A 170 -0.78 -7.67 -1.69
C THR A 170 -1.53 -6.56 -0.94
N SER A 171 -2.80 -6.31 -1.26
CA SER A 171 -3.65 -5.34 -0.56
C SER A 171 -3.77 -5.62 0.93
N ILE A 172 -3.97 -6.88 1.33
CA ILE A 172 -4.12 -7.27 2.74
C ILE A 172 -2.79 -7.07 3.49
N VAL A 173 -1.67 -7.47 2.90
CA VAL A 173 -0.35 -7.31 3.52
C VAL A 173 -0.01 -5.83 3.69
N ASN A 174 -0.30 -4.98 2.70
CA ASN A 174 -0.11 -3.54 2.84
C ASN A 174 -1.05 -2.96 3.90
N ALA A 175 -2.35 -3.21 3.78
CA ALA A 175 -3.36 -2.70 4.70
C ALA A 175 -3.03 -3.07 6.15
N PHE A 176 -2.70 -4.34 6.41
CA PHE A 176 -2.37 -4.80 7.75
C PHE A 176 -0.99 -4.33 8.20
N GLY A 177 0.07 -4.68 7.48
CA GLY A 177 1.45 -4.45 7.92
C GLY A 177 1.92 -3.01 7.75
N GLY A 178 1.47 -2.33 6.70
CA GLY A 178 1.83 -0.95 6.37
C GLY A 178 1.00 0.11 7.08
N HIS A 179 -0.24 -0.19 7.50
CA HIS A 179 -1.14 0.82 8.06
C HIS A 179 -1.80 0.43 9.38
N LEU A 180 -2.55 -0.67 9.43
CA LEU A 180 -3.34 -1.02 10.62
C LEU A 180 -2.46 -1.43 11.80
N LEU A 181 -1.39 -2.17 11.56
CA LEU A 181 -0.45 -2.59 12.60
C LEU A 181 0.32 -1.37 13.17
N PRO A 182 0.92 -0.47 12.35
CA PRO A 182 1.42 0.80 12.85
C PRO A 182 0.37 1.62 13.58
N TRP A 183 -0.88 1.64 13.13
CA TRP A 183 -1.94 2.36 13.84
C TRP A 183 -2.15 1.84 15.27
N VAL A 184 -2.11 0.53 15.47
CA VAL A 184 -2.28 -0.04 16.82
C VAL A 184 -1.14 0.34 17.77
N PHE A 185 0.11 0.42 17.29
CA PHE A 185 1.28 0.62 18.14
C PHE A 185 1.73 2.07 18.24
N ASP A 186 1.71 2.76 17.12
CA ASP A 186 2.24 4.11 16.97
C ASP A 186 1.11 5.12 16.78
N GLY A 187 -0.14 4.68 16.63
CA GLY A 187 -1.30 5.55 16.39
C GLY A 187 -1.48 5.92 14.90
N TYR A 188 -2.52 6.71 14.59
CA TYR A 188 -3.03 6.84 13.21
C TYR A 188 -1.96 7.04 12.14
N ASN A 189 -1.92 6.11 11.17
CA ASN A 189 -1.11 6.19 9.97
C ASN A 189 -1.96 6.64 8.77
N ALA A 190 -1.39 7.47 7.89
CA ALA A 190 -2.09 7.89 6.67
C ALA A 190 -2.48 6.66 5.83
N GLY A 191 -3.69 6.66 5.26
CA GLY A 191 -4.23 5.51 4.52
C GLY A 191 -4.87 4.42 5.39
N ALA A 192 -4.82 4.54 6.72
CA ALA A 192 -5.29 3.47 7.60
C ALA A 192 -6.81 3.30 7.63
N VAL A 193 -7.61 4.33 7.33
CA VAL A 193 -9.07 4.17 7.28
C VAL A 193 -9.49 3.36 6.06
N GLN A 194 -8.97 3.68 4.87
CA GLN A 194 -9.18 2.92 3.64
C GLN A 194 -8.59 1.51 3.75
N SER A 195 -7.50 1.34 4.51
CA SER A 195 -6.93 0.02 4.80
C SER A 195 -7.89 -0.91 5.53
N ILE A 196 -8.81 -0.40 6.37
CA ILE A 196 -9.86 -1.22 7.00
C ILE A 196 -10.69 -1.91 5.91
N PHE A 197 -11.13 -1.16 4.91
CA PHE A 197 -11.95 -1.70 3.82
C PHE A 197 -11.14 -2.67 2.96
N MET A 198 -9.93 -2.31 2.55
CA MET A 198 -9.04 -3.20 1.79
C MET A 198 -8.79 -4.52 2.52
N PHE A 199 -8.53 -4.46 3.83
CA PHE A 199 -8.30 -5.65 4.65
C PHE A 199 -9.56 -6.52 4.76
N VAL A 200 -10.70 -5.95 5.15
CA VAL A 200 -11.95 -6.69 5.35
C VAL A 200 -12.42 -7.35 4.06
N PHE A 201 -12.49 -6.60 2.96
CA PHE A 201 -12.92 -7.15 1.67
C PHE A 201 -11.89 -8.13 1.11
N GLY A 202 -10.59 -7.84 1.23
CA GLY A 202 -9.54 -8.75 0.79
C GLY A 202 -9.63 -10.10 1.49
N VAL A 203 -9.67 -10.10 2.83
CA VAL A 203 -9.80 -11.35 3.63
C VAL A 203 -11.08 -12.09 3.27
N PHE A 204 -12.20 -11.38 3.16
CA PHE A 204 -13.48 -11.98 2.76
C PHE A 204 -13.37 -12.68 1.40
N PHE A 205 -12.81 -12.03 0.38
CA PHE A 205 -12.72 -12.62 -0.96
C PHE A 205 -11.75 -13.81 -1.04
N ILE A 206 -10.54 -13.69 -0.50
CA ILE A 206 -9.56 -14.80 -0.61
C ILE A 206 -9.95 -16.02 0.23
N SER A 207 -10.65 -15.83 1.35
CA SER A 207 -11.03 -16.92 2.26
C SER A 207 -12.11 -17.84 1.69
N GLN A 208 -12.91 -17.36 0.72
CA GLN A 208 -13.94 -18.17 0.05
C GLN A 208 -13.40 -19.36 -0.73
N HIS A 209 -12.10 -19.37 -1.03
CA HIS A 209 -11.41 -20.41 -1.80
C HIS A 209 -10.61 -21.38 -0.91
N GLY A 210 -10.75 -21.28 0.41
CA GLY A 210 -10.11 -22.16 1.39
C GLY A 210 -8.72 -21.67 1.86
N CYS A 211 -8.29 -22.17 3.02
CA CYS A 211 -7.10 -21.67 3.71
C CYS A 211 -5.82 -21.79 2.88
N ARG A 212 -5.63 -22.87 2.12
CA ARG A 212 -4.43 -23.04 1.28
C ARG A 212 -4.32 -21.95 0.23
N PHE A 213 -5.42 -21.63 -0.46
CA PHE A 213 -5.44 -20.58 -1.48
C PHE A 213 -5.22 -19.21 -0.86
N ALA A 214 -5.90 -18.92 0.26
CA ALA A 214 -5.70 -17.69 1.00
C ALA A 214 -4.23 -17.50 1.44
N SER A 215 -3.59 -18.56 1.95
CA SER A 215 -2.17 -18.53 2.31
C SER A 215 -1.25 -18.23 1.13
N LEU A 216 -1.55 -18.74 -0.07
CA LEU A 216 -0.78 -18.42 -1.28
C LEU A 216 -0.96 -16.95 -1.69
N CYS A 217 -2.17 -16.40 -1.57
CA CYS A 217 -2.40 -14.97 -1.80
C CYS A 217 -1.60 -14.11 -0.82
N LEU A 218 -1.64 -14.44 0.47
CA LEU A 218 -0.86 -13.72 1.49
C LEU A 218 0.65 -13.88 1.28
N LEU A 219 1.12 -15.07 0.89
CA LEU A 219 2.52 -15.29 0.53
C LEU A 219 2.94 -14.40 -0.64
N ASN A 220 2.12 -14.28 -1.69
CA ASN A 220 2.38 -13.33 -2.77
C ASN A 220 2.50 -11.90 -2.25
N GLY A 221 1.59 -11.47 -1.38
CA GLY A 221 1.66 -10.14 -0.78
C GLY A 221 2.96 -9.91 0.00
N LEU A 222 3.39 -10.89 0.80
CA LEU A 222 4.66 -10.83 1.53
C LEU A 222 5.88 -10.81 0.59
N LEU A 223 5.87 -11.65 -0.45
CA LEU A 223 6.94 -11.70 -1.45
C LEU A 223 7.02 -10.40 -2.24
N PHE A 224 5.88 -9.83 -2.65
CA PHE A 224 5.81 -8.53 -3.31
C PHE A 224 6.48 -7.45 -2.46
N HIS A 225 6.10 -7.30 -1.19
CA HIS A 225 6.71 -6.30 -0.32
C HIS A 225 8.19 -6.61 -0.03
N GLY A 226 8.56 -7.87 0.15
CA GLY A 226 9.97 -8.25 0.33
C GLY A 226 10.84 -7.93 -0.88
N ILE A 227 10.30 -8.06 -2.11
CA ILE A 227 11.05 -7.84 -3.35
C ILE A 227 11.04 -6.37 -3.75
N ALA A 228 9.88 -5.74 -3.88
CA ALA A 228 9.76 -4.33 -4.25
C ALA A 228 10.31 -3.43 -3.13
N PHE A 229 9.62 -3.38 -1.99
CA PHE A 229 10.06 -2.54 -0.89
C PHE A 229 11.37 -3.01 -0.24
N GLY A 230 11.53 -4.30 0.00
CA GLY A 230 12.73 -4.81 0.67
C GLY A 230 13.97 -4.71 -0.22
N ALA A 231 14.02 -5.49 -1.29
CA ALA A 231 15.20 -5.58 -2.15
C ALA A 231 15.37 -4.35 -3.07
N GLY A 232 14.30 -3.89 -3.70
CA GLY A 232 14.33 -2.79 -4.66
C GLY A 232 14.78 -1.46 -4.03
N VAL A 233 14.15 -1.05 -2.92
CA VAL A 233 14.57 0.15 -2.18
C VAL A 233 16.00 0.01 -1.63
N ASN A 234 16.42 -1.16 -1.16
CA ASN A 234 17.82 -1.37 -0.74
C ASN A 234 18.80 -1.21 -1.91
N ILE A 235 18.45 -1.66 -3.13
CA ILE A 235 19.31 -1.49 -4.31
C ILE A 235 19.45 -0.02 -4.68
N VAL A 236 18.39 0.76 -4.57
CA VAL A 236 18.43 2.21 -4.78
C VAL A 236 19.30 2.88 -3.72
N LEU A 237 19.04 2.60 -2.43
CA LEU A 237 19.74 3.25 -1.31
C LEU A 237 21.21 2.85 -1.18
N LYS A 238 21.52 1.55 -1.33
CA LYS A 238 22.87 1.00 -1.06
C LYS A 238 23.65 0.72 -2.33
N GLY A 239 22.95 0.34 -3.39
CA GLY A 239 23.55 0.09 -4.70
C GLY A 239 23.71 1.35 -5.55
N PHE A 240 23.20 2.50 -5.08
CA PHE A 240 23.18 3.77 -5.82
C PHE A 240 22.52 3.64 -7.19
N ALA A 241 21.56 2.72 -7.30
CA ALA A 241 20.79 2.54 -8.53
C ALA A 241 19.80 3.71 -8.71
N PRO A 242 19.46 4.07 -9.95
CA PRO A 242 18.38 5.02 -10.21
C PRO A 242 17.05 4.52 -9.62
N GLN A 243 16.22 5.43 -9.10
CA GLN A 243 14.92 5.07 -8.50
C GLN A 243 13.99 4.36 -9.50
N GLU A 244 14.15 4.62 -10.79
CA GLU A 244 13.41 4.01 -11.90
C GLU A 244 13.55 2.48 -11.92
N VAL A 245 14.63 1.94 -11.35
CA VAL A 245 14.83 0.49 -11.24
C VAL A 245 13.74 -0.16 -10.36
N GLU A 246 13.18 0.57 -9.40
CA GLU A 246 12.09 0.08 -8.54
C GLU A 246 10.85 -0.33 -9.35
N VAL A 247 10.59 0.35 -10.47
CA VAL A 247 9.47 0.02 -11.37
C VAL A 247 9.56 -1.43 -11.85
N LEU A 248 10.76 -1.93 -12.13
CA LEU A 248 10.97 -3.31 -12.58
C LEU A 248 10.64 -4.31 -11.47
N PHE A 249 11.04 -4.02 -10.23
CA PHE A 249 10.73 -4.86 -9.07
C PHE A 249 9.23 -4.88 -8.80
N CYS A 250 8.58 -3.73 -8.83
CA CYS A 250 7.14 -3.60 -8.66
C CYS A 250 6.35 -4.34 -9.74
N VAL A 251 6.60 -4.07 -11.02
CA VAL A 251 5.86 -4.74 -12.12
C VAL A 251 6.16 -6.24 -12.13
N GLY A 252 7.43 -6.62 -12.02
CA GLY A 252 7.85 -8.02 -12.04
C GLY A 252 7.23 -8.82 -10.89
N SER A 253 7.29 -8.31 -9.66
CA SER A 253 6.71 -9.01 -8.50
C SER A 253 5.19 -9.00 -8.49
N ALA A 254 4.53 -7.92 -8.96
CA ALA A 254 3.08 -7.84 -9.03
C ALA A 254 2.46 -8.73 -10.13
N THR A 255 3.24 -9.15 -11.14
CA THR A 255 2.74 -9.89 -12.31
C THR A 255 3.30 -11.30 -12.45
N LEU A 256 4.62 -11.48 -12.33
CA LEU A 256 5.27 -12.76 -12.58
C LEU A 256 5.16 -13.74 -11.42
N ILE A 257 5.15 -13.25 -10.17
CA ILE A 257 5.02 -14.10 -8.98
C ILE A 257 3.62 -14.74 -8.92
N PRO A 258 2.50 -14.00 -9.11
CA PRO A 258 1.18 -14.62 -9.17
C PRO A 258 1.07 -15.71 -10.24
N LEU A 259 1.75 -15.55 -11.38
CA LEU A 259 1.75 -16.56 -12.46
C LEU A 259 2.46 -17.87 -12.08
N ALA A 260 3.40 -17.80 -11.14
CA ALA A 260 4.23 -18.92 -10.72
C ALA A 260 3.68 -19.70 -9.51
N LEU A 261 2.76 -19.10 -8.74
CA LEU A 261 2.11 -19.70 -7.56
C LEU A 261 0.88 -20.53 -7.93
#